data_AF-A0A1W1ZWP1-F1
#
_entry.id   AF-A0A1W1ZWP1-F1
#
_cell.length_a   1.000
_cell.length_b   1.000
_cell.length_c   1.000
_cell.angle_alpha   90.00
_cell.angle_beta   90.00
_cell.angle_gamma   90.00
#
_symmetry.space_group_name_H-M   'P 1'
#
loop_
_entity.id
_entity.type
_entity.pdbx_description
1 polymer ?
#
loop_
_entity_poly.entity_id
_entity_poly.type
_entity_poly.pdbx_seq_one_letter_code
_entity_poly.pdbx_strand_id
1 'polypeptide(L)'
;MYRPIVSALFGALAVILTVWLGLGELLGAHPFWDVQVALVGAPIGALIAMLLGWLERSGAALLAGAAILIVGLVMAMRGKMAFASSYAEDLFSGALWYYGWITIFIGAALAIAALFSRASGLAGRPSAPPPLG
;
A
#
# COMPACT_ATOMS: atom_id res chain seq x y z
N MET A 1 -20.29 10.42 1.56
CA MET A 1 -20.32 8.94 1.44
C MET A 1 -19.26 8.39 0.47
N TYR A 2 -19.03 9.01 -0.69
CA TYR A 2 -18.12 8.47 -1.73
C TYR A 2 -16.61 8.66 -1.48
N ARG A 3 -16.21 9.60 -0.60
CA ARG A 3 -14.79 9.93 -0.38
C ARG A 3 -13.92 8.70 -0.03
N PRO A 4 -14.31 7.81 0.90
CA PRO A 4 -13.52 6.61 1.20
C PRO A 4 -13.37 5.66 0.00
N ILE A 5 -14.41 5.54 -0.83
CA ILE A 5 -14.40 4.71 -2.04
C ILE A 5 -13.41 5.29 -3.06
N VAL A 6 -13.52 6.59 -3.36
CA VAL A 6 -12.61 7.28 -4.30
C VAL A 6 -11.17 7.19 -3.82
N SER A 7 -10.93 7.39 -2.52
CA SER A 7 -9.59 7.31 -1.93
C SER A 7 -9.01 5.90 -2.02
N ALA A 8 -9.82 4.88 -1.75
CA ALA A 8 -9.43 3.48 -1.86
C ALA A 8 -9.08 3.10 -3.30
N LEU A 9 -9.93 3.47 -4.27
CA LEU A 9 -9.67 3.24 -5.69
C LEU A 9 -8.39 3.94 -6.14
N PHE A 10 -8.19 5.19 -5.74
CA PHE A 10 -6.97 5.94 -6.03
C PHE A 10 -5.73 5.22 -5.47
N GLY A 11 -5.75 4.79 -4.21
CA GLY A 11 -4.65 4.05 -3.60
C GLY A 11 -4.31 2.74 -4.32
N ALA A 12 -5.32 1.95 -4.67
CA ALA A 12 -5.10 0.71 -5.42
C ALA A 12 -4.53 0.96 -6.82
N LEU A 13 -5.14 1.88 -7.58
CA LEU A 13 -4.72 2.17 -8.95
C LEU A 13 -3.32 2.78 -9.00
N ALA A 14 -2.98 3.66 -8.04
CA ALA A 14 -1.65 4.23 -7.94
C ALA A 14 -0.58 3.15 -7.74
N VAL A 15 -0.82 2.17 -6.84
CA VAL A 15 0.08 1.04 -6.62
C VAL A 15 0.16 0.12 -7.82
N ILE A 16 -0.97 -0.22 -8.45
CA ILE A 16 -0.96 -1.07 -9.64
C ILE A 16 -0.18 -0.40 -10.77
N LEU A 17 -0.33 0.92 -10.95
CA LEU A 17 0.41 1.66 -11.96
C LEU A 17 1.93 1.59 -11.74
N THR A 18 2.42 1.55 -10.51
CA THR A 18 3.87 1.50 -10.26
C THR A 18 4.51 0.22 -10.79
N VAL A 19 3.83 -0.93 -10.69
CA VAL A 19 4.36 -2.19 -11.23
C VAL A 19 4.28 -2.25 -12.77
N TRP A 20 3.27 -1.63 -13.38
CA TRP A 20 3.23 -1.48 -14.85
C TRP A 20 4.35 -0.58 -15.39
N LEU A 21 4.90 0.30 -14.55
CA LEU A 21 6.06 1.12 -14.87
C LEU A 21 7.40 0.43 -14.49
N GLY A 22 7.37 -0.83 -14.05
CA GLY A 22 8.56 -1.60 -13.69
C GLY A 22 9.19 -1.23 -12.34
N LEU A 23 8.51 -0.43 -11.51
CA LEU A 23 9.07 0.01 -10.23
C LEU A 23 9.16 -1.12 -9.20
N GLY A 24 8.25 -2.09 -9.24
CA GLY A 24 8.31 -3.25 -8.36
C GLY A 24 9.56 -4.08 -8.63
N GLU A 25 9.77 -4.47 -9.88
CA GLU A 25 11.00 -5.14 -10.35
C GLU A 25 12.27 -4.35 -10.01
N LEU A 26 12.29 -3.03 -10.27
CA LEU A 26 13.42 -2.16 -9.92
C LEU A 26 13.76 -2.21 -8.42
N LEU A 27 12.73 -2.25 -7.57
CA LEU A 27 12.88 -2.35 -6.11
C LEU A 27 13.13 -3.79 -5.62
N GLY A 28 13.21 -4.75 -6.55
CA GLY A 28 13.59 -6.12 -6.26
C GLY A 28 12.44 -7.10 -6.13
N ALA A 29 11.25 -6.78 -6.64
CA ALA A 29 10.23 -7.78 -6.91
C ALA A 29 10.70 -8.72 -8.02
N HIS A 30 10.12 -9.91 -8.06
CA HIS A 30 10.49 -10.89 -9.08
C HIS A 30 9.71 -10.61 -10.38
N PRO A 31 10.36 -10.63 -11.56
CA PRO A 31 9.73 -10.26 -12.83
C PRO A 31 8.45 -11.05 -13.16
N PHE A 32 8.47 -12.37 -12.95
CA PHE A 32 7.32 -13.24 -13.27
C PHE A 32 6.07 -13.03 -12.42
N TRP A 33 6.14 -12.34 -11.28
CA TRP A 33 4.98 -12.20 -10.40
C TRP A 33 4.75 -10.79 -9.86
N ASP A 34 5.59 -9.81 -10.20
CA ASP A 34 5.46 -8.41 -9.74
C ASP A 34 4.03 -7.86 -9.94
N VAL A 35 3.50 -7.98 -11.15
CA VAL A 35 2.12 -7.54 -11.45
C VAL A 35 1.09 -8.35 -10.65
N GLN A 36 1.27 -9.66 -10.53
CA GLN A 36 0.33 -10.53 -9.84
C GLN A 36 0.22 -10.18 -8.34
N VAL A 37 1.34 -9.96 -7.66
CA VAL A 37 1.31 -9.63 -6.23
C VAL A 37 0.76 -8.24 -5.96
N ALA A 38 0.95 -7.28 -6.87
CA ALA A 38 0.28 -5.99 -6.79
C ALA A 38 -1.24 -6.11 -6.97
N LEU A 39 -1.68 -6.91 -7.94
CA LEU A 39 -3.11 -7.18 -8.18
C LEU A 39 -3.79 -7.92 -7.02
N VAL A 40 -3.03 -8.60 -6.16
CA VAL A 40 -3.55 -9.19 -4.91
C VAL A 40 -3.49 -8.18 -3.76
N GLY A 41 -2.33 -7.59 -3.50
CA GLY A 41 -2.11 -6.76 -2.33
C GLY A 41 -2.84 -5.42 -2.38
N ALA A 42 -2.85 -4.75 -3.53
CA ALA A 42 -3.43 -3.41 -3.65
C ALA A 42 -4.95 -3.38 -3.40
N PRO A 43 -5.77 -4.31 -3.93
CA PRO A 43 -7.20 -4.38 -3.59
C PRO A 43 -7.47 -4.63 -2.11
N ILE A 44 -6.66 -5.48 -1.46
CA ILE A 44 -6.79 -5.75 -0.01
C ILE A 44 -6.51 -4.48 0.80
N GLY A 45 -5.40 -3.79 0.51
CA GLY A 45 -5.06 -2.52 1.15
C GLY A 45 -6.13 -1.44 0.94
N ALA A 46 -6.67 -1.34 -0.27
CA ALA A 46 -7.76 -0.42 -0.60
C ALA A 46 -9.06 -0.75 0.14
N LEU A 47 -9.43 -2.03 0.24
CA LEU A 47 -10.60 -2.46 1.01
C LEU A 47 -10.47 -2.05 2.49
N ILE A 48 -9.31 -2.29 3.10
CA ILE A 48 -9.04 -1.87 4.48
C ILE A 48 -9.13 -0.35 4.61
N ALA A 49 -8.56 0.40 3.66
CA ALA A 49 -8.61 1.87 3.66
C ALA A 49 -10.04 2.39 3.55
N MET A 50 -10.88 1.77 2.72
CA MET A 50 -12.29 2.12 2.55
C MET A 50 -13.05 1.92 3.86
N LEU A 51 -12.90 0.75 4.49
CA LEU A 51 -13.56 0.41 5.76
C LEU A 51 -13.14 1.39 6.87
N LEU A 52 -11.85 1.63 7.05
CA LEU A 52 -11.35 2.58 8.04
C LEU A 52 -11.75 4.03 7.71
N GLY A 53 -11.87 4.37 6.43
CA GLY A 53 -12.34 5.67 5.97
C GLY A 53 -13.80 5.93 6.30
N TRP A 54 -14.68 4.91 6.22
CA TRP A 54 -16.06 5.01 6.67
C TRP A 54 -16.19 5.17 8.19
N LEU A 55 -15.22 4.65 8.95
CA LEU A 55 -15.13 4.86 10.40
C LEU A 55 -14.42 6.17 10.78
N GLU A 56 -14.09 7.03 9.81
CA GLU A 56 -13.34 8.28 9.99
C GLU A 56 -11.94 8.10 10.61
N ARG A 57 -11.36 6.90 10.48
CA ARG A 57 -10.06 6.52 11.05
C ARG A 57 -8.90 6.64 10.06
N SER A 58 -8.91 7.64 9.18
CA SER A 58 -7.87 7.80 8.15
C SER A 58 -6.46 7.99 8.74
N GLY A 59 -6.34 8.51 9.98
CA GLY A 59 -5.05 8.56 10.67
C GLY A 59 -4.52 7.20 11.10
N ALA A 60 -5.37 6.35 11.67
CA ALA A 60 -5.00 4.98 12.01
C ALA A 60 -4.71 4.15 10.75
N ALA A 61 -5.47 4.36 9.67
CA ALA A 61 -5.22 3.73 8.37
C ALA A 61 -3.82 4.06 7.84
N LEU A 62 -3.39 5.32 7.93
CA LEU A 62 -2.05 5.72 7.49
C LEU A 62 -0.94 5.04 8.32
N LEU A 63 -1.09 5.04 9.66
CA LEU A 63 -0.12 4.39 10.55
C LEU A 63 -0.05 2.87 10.32
N ALA A 64 -1.21 2.23 10.18
CA ALA A 64 -1.29 0.80 9.88
C ALA A 64 -0.65 0.49 8.52
N GLY A 65 -0.95 1.29 7.49
CA GLY A 65 -0.34 1.17 6.17
C GLY A 65 1.18 1.28 6.21
N ALA A 66 1.71 2.28 6.93
CA ALA A 66 3.15 2.44 7.11
C ALA A 66 3.79 1.26 7.86
N ALA A 67 3.17 0.78 8.94
CA ALA A 67 3.66 -0.37 9.70
C ALA A 67 3.67 -1.65 8.85
N ILE A 68 2.59 -1.91 8.13
CA ILE A 68 2.48 -3.05 7.20
C ILE A 68 3.56 -2.96 6.11
N LEU A 69 3.80 -1.77 5.56
CA LEU A 69 4.86 -1.52 4.57
C LEU A 69 6.23 -1.92 5.10
N ILE A 70 6.58 -1.50 6.33
CA ILE A 70 7.86 -1.82 6.96
C ILE A 70 8.00 -3.33 7.16
N VAL A 71 6.96 -3.99 7.68
CA VAL A 71 6.95 -5.44 7.86
C VAL A 71 7.15 -6.16 6.53
N GLY A 72 6.39 -5.76 5.50
CA GLY A 72 6.50 -6.31 4.16
C GLY A 72 7.90 -6.12 3.56
N LEU A 73 8.52 -4.95 3.73
CA LEU A 73 9.89 -4.68 3.28
C LEU A 73 10.89 -5.62 3.96
N VAL A 74 10.79 -5.79 5.28
CA VAL A 74 11.68 -6.70 6.02
C VAL A 74 11.52 -8.13 5.51
N MET A 75 10.28 -8.61 5.34
CA MET A 75 9.99 -9.95 4.80
C MET A 75 10.56 -10.11 3.39
N ALA A 76 10.24 -9.18 2.49
CA ALA A 76 10.62 -9.25 1.08
C ALA A 76 12.15 -9.26 0.92
N MET A 77 12.86 -8.38 1.62
CA MET A 77 14.31 -8.26 1.51
C MET A 77 15.02 -9.47 2.13
N ARG A 78 14.60 -9.92 3.32
CA ARG A 78 15.18 -11.10 3.96
C ARG A 78 14.92 -12.37 3.15
N GLY A 79 13.68 -12.55 2.68
CA GLY A 79 13.30 -13.69 1.84
C GLY A 79 14.09 -13.71 0.54
N LYS A 80 14.19 -12.58 -0.18
CA LYS A 80 14.97 -12.49 -1.42
C LYS A 80 16.43 -12.87 -1.21
N MET A 81 17.09 -12.30 -0.19
CA MET A 81 18.51 -12.57 0.07
C MET A 81 18.75 -14.05 0.38
N ALA A 82 17.95 -14.64 1.27
CA ALA A 82 18.10 -16.04 1.65
C ALA A 82 17.75 -17.02 0.52
N PHE A 83 16.72 -16.71 -0.26
CA PHE A 83 16.35 -17.49 -1.44
C PHE A 83 17.44 -17.46 -2.52
N ALA A 84 18.01 -16.28 -2.78
CA ALA A 84 19.10 -16.14 -3.72
C ALA A 84 20.38 -16.85 -3.23
N SER A 85 20.72 -16.73 -1.94
CA SER A 85 21.93 -17.38 -1.38
C SER A 85 21.83 -18.91 -1.32
N SER A 86 20.60 -19.44 -1.28
CA SER A 86 20.35 -20.89 -1.34
C SER A 86 20.17 -21.39 -2.77
N TYR A 87 20.49 -20.59 -3.79
CA TYR A 87 20.27 -20.96 -5.20
C TYR A 87 18.84 -21.43 -5.49
N ALA A 88 17.86 -20.77 -4.87
CA ALA A 88 16.43 -21.09 -4.96
C ALA A 88 16.00 -22.42 -4.30
N GLU A 89 16.84 -23.05 -3.47
CA GLU A 89 16.48 -24.27 -2.76
C GLU A 89 15.63 -24.01 -1.50
N ASP A 90 15.80 -22.87 -0.82
CA ASP A 90 15.02 -22.52 0.36
C ASP A 90 13.63 -21.96 -0.02
N LEU A 91 12.67 -22.86 -0.20
CA LEU A 91 11.29 -22.52 -0.56
C LEU A 91 10.61 -21.61 0.48
N PHE A 92 10.98 -21.70 1.76
CA PHE A 92 10.41 -20.82 2.79
C PHE A 92 10.83 -19.37 2.56
N SER A 93 12.11 -19.15 2.26
CA SER A 93 12.62 -17.83 1.91
C SER A 93 12.02 -17.29 0.61
N GLY A 94 11.77 -18.16 -0.37
CA GLY A 94 11.03 -17.81 -1.60
C GLY A 94 9.58 -17.37 -1.29
N ALA A 95 8.88 -18.10 -0.42
CA ALA A 95 7.55 -17.72 0.04
C ALA A 95 7.57 -16.41 0.83
N LEU A 96 8.58 -16.18 1.67
CA LEU A 96 8.72 -14.94 2.43
C LEU A 96 8.94 -13.73 1.52
N TRP A 97 9.71 -13.90 0.44
CA TRP A 97 9.82 -12.90 -0.63
C TRP A 97 8.45 -12.65 -1.26
N TYR A 98 7.71 -13.72 -1.59
CA TYR A 98 6.38 -13.66 -2.19
C TYR A 98 5.35 -12.90 -1.40
N TYR A 99 5.09 -13.36 -0.18
CA TYR A 99 4.14 -12.72 0.71
C TYR A 99 4.63 -11.36 1.21
N GLY A 100 5.95 -11.13 1.26
CA GLY A 100 6.54 -9.83 1.55
C GLY A 100 6.09 -8.76 0.56
N TRP A 101 6.13 -9.04 -0.75
CA TRP A 101 5.66 -8.10 -1.77
C TRP A 101 4.16 -7.87 -1.75
N ILE A 102 3.34 -8.91 -1.53
CA ILE A 102 1.90 -8.73 -1.29
C ILE A 102 1.69 -7.76 -0.12
N THR A 103 2.41 -7.97 0.98
CA THR A 103 2.33 -7.15 2.20
C THR A 103 2.74 -5.70 1.93
N ILE A 104 3.82 -5.48 1.16
CA ILE A 104 4.23 -4.14 0.70
C ILE A 104 3.08 -3.45 -0.03
N PHE A 105 2.45 -4.12 -0.99
CA PHE A 105 1.37 -3.54 -1.79
C PHE A 105 0.09 -3.29 -0.99
N ILE A 106 -0.22 -4.14 0.01
CA ILE A 106 -1.28 -3.86 0.99
C ILE A 106 -0.99 -2.56 1.74
N GLY A 107 0.20 -2.46 2.33
CA GLY A 107 0.62 -1.31 3.12
C GLY A 107 0.65 -0.02 2.31
N ALA A 108 1.19 -0.08 1.10
CA ALA A 108 1.29 1.07 0.19
C ALA A 108 -0.08 1.57 -0.26
N ALA A 109 -0.97 0.67 -0.72
CA ALA A 109 -2.31 1.08 -1.17
C ALA A 109 -3.11 1.68 -0.02
N LEU A 110 -3.03 1.07 1.17
CA LEU A 110 -3.65 1.58 2.40
C LEU A 110 -3.13 2.97 2.78
N ALA A 111 -1.81 3.17 2.80
CA ALA A 111 -1.19 4.44 3.16
C ALA A 111 -1.52 5.55 2.16
N ILE A 112 -1.44 5.27 0.85
CA ILE A 112 -1.76 6.23 -0.22
C ILE A 112 -3.24 6.63 -0.16
N ALA A 113 -4.15 5.66 -0.03
CA ALA A 113 -5.57 5.93 0.12
C ALA A 113 -5.86 6.78 1.37
N ALA A 114 -5.22 6.47 2.50
CA ALA A 114 -5.37 7.22 3.73
C ALA A 114 -4.86 8.68 3.61
N LEU A 115 -3.70 8.88 2.95
CA LEU A 115 -3.17 10.21 2.66
C LEU A 115 -4.11 11.02 1.79
N PHE A 116 -4.62 10.42 0.71
CA PHE A 116 -5.56 11.07 -0.21
C PHE A 116 -6.88 11.46 0.48
N SER A 117 -7.43 10.57 1.32
CA SER A 117 -8.63 10.86 2.12
C SER A 117 -8.42 12.05 3.07
N ARG A 118 -7.24 12.16 3.69
CA ARG A 118 -6.90 13.28 4.59
C ARG A 118 -6.72 14.59 3.82
N ALA A 119 -5.99 14.57 2.71
CA ALA A 119 -5.75 15.74 1.87
C ALA A 119 -7.07 16.32 1.31
N SER A 120 -7.94 15.44 0.79
CA SER A 120 -9.26 15.83 0.29
C SER A 120 -10.20 16.32 1.40
N GLY A 121 -10.04 15.85 2.64
CA GLY A 121 -10.78 16.36 3.80
C GLY A 121 -10.36 17.75 4.25
N LEU A 122 -9.07 18.11 4.12
CA LEU A 122 -8.57 19.44 4.46
C LEU A 122 -9.00 20.50 3.43
N ALA A 123 -9.00 20.14 2.14
CA ALA A 123 -9.40 21.04 1.05
C ALA A 123 -10.89 21.45 1.09
N GLY A 124 -11.75 20.66 1.76
CA GLY A 124 -13.18 20.93 1.87
C GLY A 124 -13.59 21.78 3.08
N ARG A 125 -12.66 22.25 3.93
CA ARG A 125 -12.99 23.09 5.09
C ARG A 125 -13.22 24.54 4.67
N PRO A 126 -14.37 25.17 4.99
CA PRO A 126 -14.57 26.59 4.74
C PRO A 126 -13.48 27.41 5.43
N SER A 127 -12.93 28.42 4.74
CA SER A 127 -12.07 29.42 5.38
C SER A 127 -12.84 30.10 6.52
N ALA A 128 -12.20 30.26 7.68
CA ALA A 128 -12.82 30.94 8.82
C ALA A 128 -13.35 32.32 8.38
N PRO A 129 -14.56 32.71 8.81
CA PRO A 129 -15.07 34.05 8.51
C PRO A 129 -14.10 35.11 9.07
N PRO A 130 -13.92 36.25 8.37
CA PRO A 130 -13.04 37.31 8.84
C PRO A 130 -13.50 37.78 10.24
N PRO A 131 -12.55 38.20 11.10
CA PRO A 131 -12.91 38.74 12.41
C PRO A 131 -13.87 39.92 12.23
N LEU A 132 -14.98 39.91 12.98
CA LEU A 132 -15.92 41.02 13.02
C LEU A 132 -15.19 42.21 13.67
N GLY A 133 -14.92 43.24 12.87
CA GLY A 133 -14.38 44.53 13.33
C GLY A 133 -15.47 45.47 13.83
#